data_AF-A0A8T5IZH3-F1
#
_entry.id   AF-A0A8T5IZH3-F1
#
_cell.length_a   1.000
_cell.length_b   1.000
_cell.length_c   1.000
_cell.angle_alpha   90.00
_cell.angle_beta   90.00
_cell.angle_gamma   90.00
#
_symmetry.space_group_name_H-M   'P 1'
#
loop_
_entity.id
_entity.type
_entity.pdbx_description
1 polymer ?
#
loop_
_entity_poly.entity_id
_entity_poly.type
_entity_poly.pdbx_seq_one_letter_code
_entity_poly.pdbx_strand_id
1 'polypeptide(L)' 'MKCQKIIYKNLGQQTRNNVLLGIIVHEDDNFIHFRTDKRKYTISKSLVLSIIDTDVEFRGYKK' A
#
# COMPACT_ATOMS: atom_id res chain seq x y z
N MET A 1 3.98 -11.52 -9.06
CA MET A 1 4.01 -10.04 -9.12
C MET A 1 4.91 -9.55 -8.00
N LYS A 2 5.74 -8.55 -8.26
CA LYS A 2 6.60 -7.94 -7.24
C LYS A 2 5.77 -7.10 -6.27
N CYS A 3 6.10 -7.17 -4.98
CA CYS A 3 5.51 -6.31 -3.97
C CYS A 3 5.96 -4.86 -4.17
N GLN A 4 5.11 -3.94 -3.72
CA GLN A 4 5.36 -2.54 -3.55
C GLN A 4 5.21 -2.20 -2.07
N LYS A 5 6.00 -1.26 -1.60
CA LYS A 5 5.94 -0.72 -0.25
C LYS A 5 5.32 0.67 -0.32
N ILE A 6 4.16 0.86 0.30
CA ILE A 6 3.50 2.17 0.36
C ILE A 6 3.68 2.79 1.74
N ILE A 7 4.15 4.03 1.76
CA ILE A 7 4.32 4.85 2.96
C ILE A 7 3.23 5.92 2.92
N TYR A 8 2.43 6.03 3.98
CA TYR A 8 1.34 7.01 4.04
C TYR A 8 1.17 7.61 5.44
N LYS A 9 0.62 8.82 5.49
CA LYS A 9 0.33 9.55 6.73
C LYS A 9 -0.89 8.96 7.44
N ASN A 10 -0.80 8.85 8.77
CA ASN A 10 -1.96 8.51 9.59
C ASN A 10 -2.73 9.79 9.99
N LEU A 11 -4.02 9.85 9.69
CA LEU A 11 -4.90 10.92 10.19
C LEU A 11 -5.23 10.61 11.66
N GLY A 12 -4.46 11.19 12.59
CA GLY A 12 -4.68 11.05 14.05
C GLY A 12 -3.46 10.65 14.87
N GLN A 13 -2.32 10.32 14.24
CA GLN A 13 -1.04 10.06 14.94
C GLN A 13 0.08 10.82 14.22
N GLN A 14 0.42 12.02 14.72
CA GLN A 14 1.32 12.97 14.06
C GLN A 14 2.79 12.55 13.97
N THR A 15 3.20 11.44 14.58
CA THR A 15 4.63 11.08 14.72
C THR A 15 5.05 9.77 14.08
N ARG A 16 4.16 8.99 13.44
CA ARG A 16 4.55 7.76 12.73
C ARG A 16 3.90 7.63 11.36
N ASN A 17 4.74 7.48 10.34
CA ASN A 17 4.31 7.08 9.00
C ASN A 17 3.89 5.59 9.06
N ASN A 18 2.76 5.27 8.44
CA ASN A 18 2.36 3.89 8.25
C ASN A 18 3.02 3.32 7.01
N VAL A 19 3.39 2.05 7.07
CA VAL A 19 4.04 1.32 5.99
C VAL A 19 3.25 0.05 5.73
N LEU A 20 2.86 -0.18 4.48
CA LEU A 20 2.27 -1.44 4.04
C LEU A 20 3.12 -2.07 2.94
N LEU A 21 3.26 -3.39 2.98
CA LEU A 21 3.90 -4.19 1.95
C LEU A 21 2.84 -5.08 1.29
N GLY A 22 2.74 -5.04 -0.02
CA GLY A 22 1.66 -5.66 -0.77
C GLY A 22 1.74 -5.29 -2.24
N ILE A 23 0.63 -5.30 -2.95
CA ILE A 23 0.54 -4.91 -4.36
C ILE A 23 -0.53 -3.83 -4.53
N ILE A 24 -0.30 -2.88 -5.45
CA ILE A 24 -1.37 -2.02 -5.95
C ILE A 24 -2.22 -2.86 -6.89
N VAL A 25 -3.51 -2.99 -6.59
CA VAL A 25 -4.47 -3.75 -7.39
C VAL A 25 -5.14 -2.86 -8.43
N HIS A 26 -5.48 -1.64 -8.01
CA HIS A 26 -6.17 -0.65 -8.83
C HIS A 26 -5.85 0.76 -8.32
N GLU A 27 -5.80 1.73 -9.20
CA GLU A 27 -5.58 3.14 -8.86
C GLU A 27 -6.58 4.02 -9.61
N ASP A 28 -7.30 4.85 -8.86
CA ASP A 28 -8.23 5.88 -9.37
C ASP A 28 -7.61 7.27 -9.17
N ASP A 29 -8.27 8.34 -9.64
CA ASP A 29 -7.76 9.72 -9.53
C ASP A 29 -7.43 10.14 -8.08
N ASN A 30 -8.18 9.63 -7.11
CA ASN A 30 -8.07 10.03 -5.70
C ASN A 30 -7.59 8.91 -4.77
N PHE A 31 -7.66 7.65 -5.18
CA PHE A 31 -7.47 6.51 -4.28
C PHE A 31 -6.56 5.44 -4.88
N ILE A 32 -5.83 4.76 -4.01
CA ILE A 32 -5.04 3.57 -4.31
C ILE A 32 -5.67 2.39 -3.59
N HIS A 33 -6.08 1.37 -4.34
CA HIS A 33 -6.55 0.10 -3.79
C HIS A 33 -5.36 -0.84 -3.67
N PHE A 34 -4.91 -1.01 -2.44
CA PHE A 34 -3.72 -1.75 -2.08
C PHE A 34 -4.08 -3.07 -1.41
N ARG A 35 -3.40 -4.16 -1.75
CA ARG A 35 -3.63 -5.48 -1.15
C ARG A 35 -2.36 -6.01 -0.53
N THR A 36 -2.39 -6.26 0.77
CA THR A 36 -1.37 -7.05 1.47
C THR A 36 -1.73 -8.53 1.44
N ASP A 37 -0.84 -9.40 1.91
CA ASP A 37 -1.12 -10.83 2.03
C ASP A 37 -2.34 -11.13 2.93
N LYS A 38 -2.69 -10.21 3.84
CA LYS A 38 -3.73 -10.43 4.86
C LYS A 38 -5.01 -9.65 4.60
N ARG A 39 -4.93 -8.43 4.03
CA ARG A 39 -6.06 -7.49 3.94
C ARG A 39 -5.97 -6.61 2.70
N LYS A 40 -7.13 -6.07 2.29
CA LYS A 40 -7.25 -5.01 1.29
C LYS A 40 -7.39 -3.65 2.00
N TYR A 41 -6.84 -2.62 1.40
CA TYR A 41 -6.82 -1.24 1.88
C TYR A 41 -7.19 -0.32 0.72
N THR A 42 -7.98 0.71 1.00
CA THR A 42 -8.20 1.83 0.09
C THR A 42 -7.58 3.05 0.74
N ILE A 43 -6.57 3.63 0.09
CA ILE A 43 -5.73 4.70 0.65
C ILE A 43 -5.93 5.95 -0.22
N SER A 44 -6.29 7.07 0.39
CA SER A 44 -6.35 8.35 -0.33
C SER A 44 -4.95 8.74 -0.79
N LYS A 45 -4.80 9.09 -2.08
CA LYS A 45 -3.52 9.55 -2.65
C LYS A 45 -2.96 10.76 -1.92
N SER A 46 -3.81 11.63 -1.40
CA SER A 46 -3.38 12.81 -0.60
C SER A 46 -2.63 12.44 0.68
N LEU A 47 -2.78 11.21 1.17
CA LEU A 47 -2.08 10.70 2.35
C LEU A 47 -0.81 9.93 1.99
N VAL A 48 -0.66 9.52 0.73
CA VAL A 48 0.49 8.73 0.28
C VAL A 48 1.70 9.64 0.19
N LEU A 49 2.77 9.22 0.86
CA LEU A 49 4.05 9.91 0.87
C LEU A 49 4.99 9.38 -0.20
N SER A 50 5.03 8.06 -0.35
CA SER A 50 5.93 7.39 -1.29
C SER A 50 5.47 5.96 -1.56
N ILE A 51 5.73 5.48 -2.77
CA ILE A 51 5.53 4.10 -3.20
C ILE A 51 6.90 3.62 -3.71
N ILE A 52 7.36 2.48 -3.20
CA ILE A 52 8.70 1.94 -3.49
C ILE A 52 8.52 0.51 -4.01
N ASP A 53 9.02 0.24 -5.22
CA ASP A 53 9.06 -1.12 -5.73
C ASP A 53 10.05 -1.97 -4.93
N THR A 54 9.71 -3.24 -4.72
CA THR A 54 10.55 -4.17 -3.96
C THR A 54 10.85 -5.41 -4.78
N ASP A 55 11.98 -6.05 -4.52
CA ASP A 55 12.30 -7.35 -5.10
C ASP A 55 11.65 -8.54 -4.38
N VAL A 56 10.78 -8.27 -3.40
CA VAL A 56 10.03 -9.30 -2.69
C VAL A 56 8.85 -9.76 -3.55
N GLU A 57 8.69 -11.07 -3.72
CA GLU A 57 7.52 -11.61 -4.40
C GLU A 57 6.27 -11.59 -3.49
N PHE A 58 5.13 -11.19 -4.05
CA PHE A 58 3.85 -11.24 -3.36
C PHE A 58 3.37 -12.69 -3.24
N ARG A 59 3.35 -13.23 -2.01
CA ARG A 59 2.97 -14.63 -1.74
C ARG A 59 1.46 -14.83 -1.55
N GLY A 60 0.68 -13.75 -1.42
CA GLY A 60 -0.76 -13.75 -1.14
C GLY A 60 -1.68 -14.24 -2.26
N TYR A 61 -1.15 -14.95 -3.25
CA TYR A 61 -1.93 -15.59 -4.33
C TYR A 61 -1.92 -17.11 -4.15
N LYS A 62 -2.53 -17.62 -3.07
CA LYS A 62 -3.03 -19.00 -3.07
C LYS A 62 -4.36 -18.99 -3.83
N LYS A 63 -4.33 -19.40 -5.10
CA LYS A 63 -5.51 -19.99 -5.71
C LYS A 63 -5.69 -21.40 -5.15
#